data_AF-K1SHT4-F1
#
_entry.id   AF-K1SHT4-F1
#
_cell.length_a   1.000
_cell.length_b   1.000
_cell.length_c   1.000
_cell.angle_alpha   90.00
_cell.angle_beta   90.00
_cell.angle_gamma   90.00
#
_symmetry.space_group_name_H-M   'P 1'
#
loop_
_entity.id
_entity.type
_entity.pdbx_description
1 polymer ?
#
loop_
_entity_poly.entity_id
_entity_poly.type
_entity_poly.pdbx_seq_one_letter_code
_entity_poly.pdbx_strand_id
1 'polypeptide(L)'
;LNDRLAEIQKDLNQGLKEIENMHEYYWENYTEMDQYGYEDYDNQQALLQQVNANRDKSKLMKRLEKMIDSPFFGRVDFLFEAEEEEEPFYIGIGNFGERAGMTPLIYDWRAPVSSLFYDFDKGEAFYEAPSGVIKGEVVSKWQYKIRGGKMIYGFESDVKIDDEILKHELGNNGDVKLKNIVRTIQKEQKCNHPKYEG
;
A
#
# COMPACT_ATOMS: atom_id res chain seq x y z
N LEU A 1 -2.25 -13.51 -4.27
CA LEU A 1 -2.71 -12.23 -4.89
C LEU A 1 -3.50 -12.47 -6.17
N ASN A 2 -2.97 -13.22 -7.14
CA ASN A 2 -3.68 -13.54 -8.38
C ASN A 2 -5.03 -14.23 -8.15
N ASP A 3 -5.12 -15.18 -7.22
CA ASP A 3 -6.39 -15.86 -6.91
C ASP A 3 -7.45 -14.88 -6.40
N ARG A 4 -7.08 -13.99 -5.46
CA ARG A 4 -7.96 -12.93 -4.97
C ARG A 4 -8.36 -11.94 -6.08
N LEU A 5 -7.46 -11.64 -7.02
CA LEU A 5 -7.79 -10.79 -8.16
C LEU A 5 -8.85 -11.47 -9.03
N ALA A 6 -8.71 -12.77 -9.29
CA ALA A 6 -9.66 -13.54 -10.07
C ALA A 6 -11.03 -13.63 -9.39
N GLU A 7 -11.07 -13.84 -8.07
CA GLU A 7 -12.31 -13.82 -7.27
C GLU A 7 -13.01 -12.46 -7.37
N ILE A 8 -12.28 -11.35 -7.14
CA ILE A 8 -12.87 -10.01 -7.21
C ILE A 8 -13.35 -9.66 -8.61
N GLN A 9 -12.61 -10.09 -9.65
CA GLN A 9 -13.03 -9.89 -11.03
C GLN A 9 -14.35 -10.61 -11.33
N LYS A 10 -14.52 -11.83 -10.81
CA LYS A 10 -15.77 -12.58 -10.91
C LYS A 10 -16.91 -11.86 -10.18
N ASP A 11 -16.68 -11.42 -8.94
CA ASP A 11 -17.67 -10.70 -8.13
C ASP A 11 -18.08 -9.35 -8.72
N LEU A 12 -17.15 -8.67 -9.38
CA LEU A 12 -17.40 -7.42 -10.10
C LEU A 12 -18.27 -7.67 -11.34
N ASN A 13 -17.95 -8.70 -12.13
CA ASN A 13 -18.76 -9.06 -13.29
C ASN A 13 -20.18 -9.49 -12.90
N GLN A 14 -20.32 -10.21 -11.79
CA GLN A 14 -21.63 -10.57 -11.26
C GLN A 14 -22.38 -9.32 -10.78
N GLY A 15 -21.73 -8.44 -10.03
CA GLY A 15 -22.35 -7.21 -9.55
C GLY A 15 -22.77 -6.25 -10.67
N LEU A 16 -22.05 -6.22 -11.80
CA LEU A 16 -22.45 -5.46 -12.99
C LEU A 16 -23.74 -6.02 -13.60
N LYS A 17 -23.86 -7.35 -13.72
CA LYS A 17 -25.10 -7.98 -14.19
C LYS A 17 -26.28 -7.73 -13.25
N GLU A 18 -26.04 -7.74 -11.94
CA GLU A 18 -27.08 -7.41 -10.96
C GLU A 18 -27.57 -5.97 -11.12
N ILE A 19 -26.66 -5.00 -11.33
CA ILE A 19 -27.02 -3.61 -11.63
C ILE A 19 -27.82 -3.49 -12.93
N GLU A 20 -27.41 -4.19 -13.99
CA GLU A 20 -28.14 -4.21 -15.27
C GLU A 20 -29.56 -4.76 -15.09
N ASN A 21 -29.71 -5.91 -14.42
CA ASN A 21 -31.01 -6.52 -14.14
C ASN A 21 -31.91 -5.61 -13.29
N MET A 22 -31.34 -4.93 -12.28
CA MET A 22 -32.10 -3.99 -11.44
C MET A 22 -32.56 -2.77 -12.25
N HIS A 23 -31.70 -2.28 -13.15
CA HIS A 23 -32.04 -1.17 -14.02
C HIS A 23 -33.13 -1.56 -15.04
N GLU A 24 -33.04 -2.75 -15.64
CA GLU A 24 -34.09 -3.30 -16.51
C GLU A 24 -35.42 -3.45 -15.77
N TYR A 25 -35.41 -4.11 -14.60
CA TYR A 25 -36.60 -4.26 -13.77
C TYR A 25 -37.24 -2.92 -13.42
N TYR A 26 -36.43 -1.95 -13.00
CA TYR A 26 -36.90 -0.61 -12.68
C TYR A 26 -37.59 0.04 -13.89
N TRP A 27 -36.98 -0.02 -15.08
CA TRP A 27 -37.56 0.60 -16.28
C TRP A 27 -38.81 -0.09 -16.79
N GLU A 28 -38.86 -1.42 -16.75
CA GLU A 28 -40.02 -2.20 -17.18
C GLU A 28 -41.24 -1.94 -16.30
N ASN A 29 -41.02 -1.69 -15.00
CA ASN A 29 -42.09 -1.52 -14.02
C ASN A 29 -42.31 -0.04 -13.63
N TYR A 30 -41.53 0.90 -14.19
CA TYR A 30 -41.56 2.32 -13.79
C TYR A 30 -42.95 2.96 -13.87
N THR A 31 -43.75 2.56 -14.87
CA THR A 31 -45.12 3.08 -15.05
C THR A 31 -46.16 2.44 -14.14
N GLU A 32 -45.83 1.30 -13.53
CA GLU A 32 -46.73 0.51 -12.67
C GLU A 32 -46.41 0.67 -11.17
N MET A 33 -45.32 1.38 -10.83
CA MET A 33 -44.92 1.65 -9.45
C MET A 33 -45.93 2.54 -8.72
N ASP A 34 -46.07 2.27 -7.42
CA ASP A 34 -47.13 2.82 -6.56
C ASP A 34 -47.28 4.37 -6.61
N GLN A 35 -48.50 4.87 -6.42
CA GLN A 35 -48.84 6.31 -6.51
C GLN A 35 -48.14 7.19 -5.44
N TYR A 36 -47.71 6.60 -4.33
CA TYR A 36 -47.03 7.25 -3.20
C TYR A 36 -45.49 7.22 -3.33
N GLY A 37 -44.92 6.47 -4.28
CA GLY A 37 -43.50 6.47 -4.64
C GLY A 37 -42.57 5.73 -3.67
N TYR A 38 -43.09 4.87 -2.80
CA TYR A 38 -42.26 4.11 -1.86
C TYR A 38 -41.45 3.02 -2.59
N GLU A 39 -42.08 2.31 -3.52
CA GLU A 39 -41.41 1.30 -4.34
C GLU A 39 -40.30 1.89 -5.23
N ASP A 40 -40.52 3.09 -5.77
CA ASP A 40 -39.53 3.82 -6.57
C ASP A 40 -38.30 4.18 -5.72
N TYR A 41 -38.54 4.74 -4.53
CA TYR A 41 -37.49 5.11 -3.59
C TYR A 41 -36.65 3.91 -3.16
N ASP A 42 -37.28 2.81 -2.77
CA ASP A 42 -36.58 1.60 -2.32
C ASP A 42 -35.73 0.98 -3.44
N ASN A 43 -36.25 0.93 -4.67
CA ASN A 43 -35.50 0.43 -5.83
C ASN A 43 -34.30 1.33 -6.16
N GLN A 44 -34.48 2.65 -6.11
CA GLN A 44 -33.38 3.59 -6.33
C GLN A 44 -32.30 3.45 -5.25
N GLN A 45 -32.69 3.30 -3.97
CA GLN A 45 -31.75 3.08 -2.86
C GLN A 45 -30.98 1.77 -3.03
N ALA A 46 -31.67 0.68 -3.37
CA ALA A 46 -31.03 -0.61 -3.61
C ALA A 46 -30.03 -0.53 -4.77
N LEU A 47 -30.40 0.13 -5.87
CA LEU A 47 -29.52 0.35 -7.02
C LEU A 47 -28.27 1.16 -6.62
N LEU A 48 -28.45 2.25 -5.87
CA LEU A 48 -27.34 3.08 -5.38
C LEU A 48 -26.38 2.27 -4.49
N GLN A 49 -26.92 1.42 -3.61
CA GLN A 49 -26.11 0.53 -2.77
C GLN A 49 -25.28 -0.44 -3.63
N GLN A 50 -25.89 -1.08 -4.63
CA GLN A 50 -25.19 -2.01 -5.52
C GLN A 50 -24.12 -1.33 -6.38
N VAL A 51 -24.40 -0.13 -6.89
CA VAL A 51 -23.42 0.69 -7.62
C VAL A 51 -22.23 1.04 -6.74
N ASN A 52 -22.48 1.48 -5.50
CA ASN A 52 -21.42 1.81 -4.55
C ASN A 52 -20.58 0.58 -4.19
N ALA A 53 -21.22 -0.57 -3.92
CA ALA A 53 -20.53 -1.82 -3.63
C ALA A 53 -19.63 -2.26 -4.81
N ASN A 54 -20.13 -2.21 -6.04
CA ASN A 54 -19.31 -2.48 -7.24
C ASN A 54 -18.17 -1.50 -7.43
N ARG A 55 -18.40 -0.21 -7.15
CA ARG A 55 -17.37 0.82 -7.21
C ARG A 55 -16.24 0.52 -6.23
N ASP A 56 -16.55 0.08 -5.01
CA ASP A 56 -15.54 -0.27 -4.02
C ASP A 56 -14.79 -1.56 -4.37
N LYS A 57 -15.48 -2.57 -4.92
CA LYS A 57 -14.83 -3.75 -5.52
C LYS A 57 -13.88 -3.36 -6.65
N SER A 58 -14.26 -2.42 -7.52
CA SER A 58 -13.40 -1.92 -8.61
C SER A 58 -12.15 -1.22 -8.08
N LYS A 59 -12.27 -0.39 -7.03
CA LYS A 59 -11.10 0.22 -6.37
C LYS A 59 -10.19 -0.84 -5.76
N LEU A 60 -10.76 -1.85 -5.12
CA LEU A 60 -10.01 -2.96 -4.53
C LEU A 60 -9.26 -3.75 -5.60
N MET A 61 -9.90 -4.06 -6.72
CA MET A 61 -9.29 -4.71 -7.89
C MET A 61 -8.07 -3.93 -8.39
N LYS A 62 -8.24 -2.62 -8.64
CA LYS A 62 -7.13 -1.73 -9.06
C LYS A 62 -5.98 -1.70 -8.06
N ARG A 63 -6.28 -1.79 -6.77
CA ARG A 63 -5.24 -1.90 -5.72
C ARG A 63 -4.51 -3.22 -5.82
N LEU A 64 -5.22 -4.35 -5.97
CA LEU A 64 -4.60 -5.67 -6.11
C LEU A 64 -3.72 -5.76 -7.36
N GLU A 65 -4.15 -5.19 -8.49
CA GLU A 65 -3.34 -5.12 -9.72
C GLU A 65 -2.01 -4.41 -9.46
N LYS A 66 -2.03 -3.27 -8.76
CA LYS A 66 -0.82 -2.56 -8.37
C LYS A 66 0.04 -3.36 -7.38
N MET A 67 -0.57 -4.08 -6.45
CA MET A 67 0.15 -4.95 -5.51
C MET A 67 0.77 -6.16 -6.21
N ILE A 68 0.20 -6.66 -7.31
CA ILE A 68 0.82 -7.71 -8.13
C ILE A 68 2.07 -7.18 -8.84
N ASP A 69 2.02 -5.95 -9.34
CA ASP A 69 3.17 -5.30 -9.97
C ASP A 69 4.29 -4.98 -8.96
N SER A 70 3.92 -4.42 -7.81
CA SER A 70 4.82 -4.00 -6.74
C SER A 70 4.14 -4.18 -5.36
N PRO A 71 4.32 -5.34 -4.71
CA PRO A 71 3.59 -5.71 -3.50
C PRO A 71 4.00 -4.89 -2.27
N PHE A 72 5.29 -4.63 -2.12
CA PHE A 72 5.88 -3.83 -1.06
C PHE A 72 7.04 -3.02 -1.62
N PHE A 73 7.36 -1.90 -0.97
CA PHE A 73 8.48 -1.03 -1.35
C PHE A 73 9.48 -0.86 -0.20
N GLY A 74 9.15 -1.31 1.01
CA GLY A 74 10.01 -1.20 2.17
C GLY A 74 9.93 -2.43 3.06
N ARG A 75 10.96 -2.64 3.86
CA ARG A 75 10.98 -3.57 5.00
C ARG A 75 11.66 -2.91 6.18
N VAL A 76 11.12 -3.13 7.36
CA VAL A 76 11.77 -2.79 8.64
C VAL A 76 11.92 -4.08 9.43
N ASP A 77 13.12 -4.37 9.88
CA ASP A 77 13.35 -5.41 10.88
C ASP A 77 13.29 -4.74 12.25
N PHE A 78 12.32 -5.12 13.07
CA PHE A 78 12.03 -4.49 14.35
C PHE A 78 12.12 -5.50 15.48
N LEU A 79 12.98 -5.22 16.47
CA LEU A 79 13.13 -6.01 17.68
C LEU A 79 12.28 -5.38 18.78
N PHE A 80 11.26 -6.11 19.24
CA PHE A 80 10.44 -5.64 20.36
C PHE A 80 11.22 -5.67 21.67
N GLU A 81 10.94 -4.72 22.58
CA GLU A 81 11.66 -4.59 23.86
C GLU A 81 11.61 -5.86 24.75
N ALA A 82 10.58 -6.70 24.58
CA ALA A 82 10.37 -7.92 25.34
C ALA A 82 10.75 -9.22 24.57
N GLU A 83 11.33 -9.10 23.38
CA GLU A 83 11.66 -10.23 22.50
C GLU A 83 13.16 -10.29 22.22
N GLU A 84 13.64 -11.48 21.81
CA GLU A 84 15.05 -11.71 21.49
C GLU A 84 15.32 -11.78 19.98
N GLU A 85 14.27 -11.91 19.16
CA GLU A 85 14.35 -12.03 17.70
C GLU A 85 13.64 -10.85 17.04
N GLU A 86 14.23 -10.32 15.97
CA GLU A 86 13.61 -9.27 15.18
C GLU A 86 12.51 -9.79 14.26
N GLU A 87 11.41 -9.03 14.16
CA GLU A 87 10.32 -9.32 13.24
C GLU A 87 10.40 -8.45 11.97
N PRO A 88 10.26 -9.05 10.76
CA PRO A 88 10.26 -8.31 9.51
C PRO A 88 8.87 -7.74 9.19
N PHE A 89 8.77 -6.42 9.08
CA PHE A 89 7.58 -5.69 8.64
C PHE A 89 7.73 -5.23 7.20
N TYR A 90 7.04 -5.88 6.26
CA TYR A 90 6.98 -5.45 4.86
C TYR A 90 5.93 -4.36 4.67
N ILE A 91 6.32 -3.23 4.09
CA ILE A 91 5.48 -2.04 3.91
C ILE A 91 5.13 -1.86 2.43
N GLY A 92 3.83 -1.77 2.14
CA GLY A 92 3.29 -1.67 0.79
C GLY A 92 2.11 -0.71 0.69
N ILE A 93 1.48 -0.69 -0.49
CA ILE A 93 0.37 0.22 -0.80
C ILE A 93 -0.98 -0.22 -0.19
N GLY A 94 -1.01 -1.37 0.50
CA GLY A 94 -2.20 -1.92 1.12
C GLY A 94 -1.89 -3.18 1.93
N ASN A 95 -2.77 -3.48 2.90
CA ASN A 95 -2.66 -4.68 3.71
C ASN A 95 -2.90 -5.95 2.87
N PHE A 96 -2.05 -6.95 3.05
CA PHE A 96 -2.26 -8.29 2.51
C PHE A 96 -1.79 -9.35 3.51
N GLY A 97 -2.70 -10.24 3.93
CA GLY A 97 -2.38 -11.48 4.63
C GLY A 97 -3.04 -12.66 3.93
N GLU A 98 -2.69 -13.90 4.27
CA GLU A 98 -3.24 -15.10 3.62
C GLU A 98 -4.75 -15.27 3.82
N ARG A 99 -5.25 -14.92 5.03
CA ARG A 99 -6.66 -14.97 5.39
C ARG A 99 -7.08 -13.72 6.14
N ALA A 100 -8.38 -13.42 6.12
CA ALA A 100 -8.92 -12.32 6.92
C ALA A 100 -8.70 -12.60 8.42
N GLY A 101 -8.22 -11.60 9.16
CA GLY A 101 -7.98 -11.71 10.60
C GLY A 101 -6.64 -12.32 11.01
N MET A 102 -5.80 -12.75 10.07
CA MET A 102 -4.42 -13.15 10.35
C MET A 102 -3.47 -11.96 10.29
N THR A 103 -2.28 -12.10 10.90
CA THR A 103 -1.19 -11.14 10.80
C THR A 103 -0.88 -10.85 9.32
N PRO A 104 -0.91 -9.58 8.88
CA PRO A 104 -0.58 -9.23 7.51
C PRO A 104 0.85 -9.65 7.16
N LEU A 105 1.03 -10.18 5.95
CA LEU A 105 2.34 -10.38 5.33
C LEU A 105 2.90 -9.05 4.81
N ILE A 106 2.01 -8.14 4.39
CA ILE A 106 2.32 -6.80 3.93
C ILE A 106 1.41 -5.83 4.65
N TYR A 107 1.99 -4.78 5.20
CA TYR A 107 1.31 -3.71 5.90
C TYR A 107 1.07 -2.52 4.96
N ASP A 108 -0.14 -1.93 5.04
CA ASP A 108 -0.49 -0.67 4.39
C ASP A 108 0.39 0.44 4.99
N TRP A 109 1.02 1.25 4.14
CA TRP A 109 1.89 2.35 4.56
C TRP A 109 1.25 3.39 5.50
N ARG A 110 -0.08 3.39 5.62
CA ARG A 110 -0.84 4.24 6.55
C ARG A 110 -1.12 3.58 7.90
N ALA A 111 -0.78 2.30 8.05
CA ALA A 111 -0.92 1.60 9.32
C ALA A 111 0.08 2.20 10.32
N PRO A 112 -0.26 2.28 11.62
CA PRO A 112 0.63 2.91 12.58
C PRO A 112 2.03 2.28 12.65
N VAL A 113 2.13 0.95 12.53
CA VAL A 113 3.43 0.24 12.48
C VAL A 113 4.33 0.70 11.33
N SER A 114 3.77 1.25 10.25
CA SER A 114 4.54 1.78 9.13
C SER A 114 5.28 3.08 9.46
N SER A 115 4.98 3.74 10.59
CA SER A 115 5.78 4.89 11.06
C SER A 115 7.23 4.51 11.29
N LEU A 116 7.51 3.25 11.70
CA LEU A 116 8.87 2.72 11.85
C LEU A 116 9.71 2.88 10.57
N PHE A 117 9.07 2.84 9.39
CA PHE A 117 9.75 3.02 8.12
C PHE A 117 10.06 4.48 7.79
N TYR A 118 9.23 5.43 8.24
CA TYR A 118 9.33 6.84 7.85
C TYR A 118 9.95 7.76 8.91
N ASP A 119 9.72 7.45 10.19
CA ASP A 119 9.96 8.38 11.30
C ASP A 119 11.22 8.05 12.11
N PHE A 120 11.77 6.84 11.95
CA PHE A 120 12.89 6.34 12.76
C PHE A 120 14.00 5.78 11.87
N ASP A 121 15.26 6.10 12.15
CA ASP A 121 16.39 5.38 11.56
C ASP A 121 16.70 4.11 12.37
N LYS A 122 17.88 3.51 12.16
CA LYS A 122 18.34 2.37 12.97
C LYS A 122 18.52 2.79 14.44
N GLY A 123 18.08 1.94 15.37
CA GLY A 123 18.12 2.21 16.82
C GLY A 123 16.74 2.28 17.45
N GLU A 124 16.67 2.90 18.63
CA GLU A 124 15.44 2.97 19.44
C GLU A 124 14.27 3.60 18.67
N ALA A 125 13.12 2.93 18.68
CA ALA A 125 11.94 3.35 17.96
C ALA A 125 10.65 2.89 18.63
N PHE A 126 9.53 3.50 18.24
CA PHE A 126 8.21 3.13 18.74
C PHE A 126 7.11 3.48 17.74
N TYR A 127 5.93 2.89 17.93
CA TYR A 127 4.73 3.28 17.18
C TYR A 127 3.48 3.18 18.06
N GLU A 128 2.44 3.92 17.70
CA GLU A 128 1.17 3.95 18.43
C GLU A 128 0.18 2.93 17.85
N ALA A 129 -0.10 1.86 18.57
CA ALA A 129 -1.16 0.92 18.22
C ALA A 129 -2.44 1.23 19.00
N PRO A 130 -3.62 0.74 18.57
CA PRO A 130 -4.83 0.77 19.38
C PRO A 130 -4.69 0.14 20.77
N SER A 131 -3.72 -0.77 20.94
CA SER A 131 -3.36 -1.41 22.22
C SER A 131 -2.42 -0.57 23.10
N GLY A 132 -1.87 0.53 22.60
CA GLY A 132 -0.91 1.38 23.29
C GLY A 132 0.36 1.65 22.48
N VAL A 133 1.32 2.33 23.10
CA VAL A 133 2.64 2.58 22.51
C VAL A 133 3.46 1.30 22.55
N ILE A 134 3.94 0.87 21.40
CA ILE A 134 4.81 -0.29 21.25
C ILE A 134 6.24 0.19 21.02
N LYS A 135 7.19 -0.26 21.85
CA LYS A 135 8.59 0.16 21.83
C LYS A 135 9.51 -0.99 21.41
N GLY A 136 10.68 -0.64 20.90
CA GLY A 136 11.69 -1.57 20.46
C GLY A 136 12.83 -0.88 19.72
N GLU A 137 13.50 -1.63 18.86
CA GLU A 137 14.64 -1.17 18.07
C GLU A 137 14.43 -1.50 16.59
N VAL A 138 14.66 -0.53 15.71
CA VAL A 138 14.83 -0.80 14.28
C VAL A 138 16.24 -1.35 14.07
N VAL A 139 16.33 -2.63 13.73
CA VAL A 139 17.59 -3.35 13.50
C VAL A 139 18.11 -3.09 12.09
N SER A 140 17.20 -3.12 11.11
CA SER A 140 17.53 -2.89 9.70
C SER A 140 16.34 -2.25 8.97
N LYS A 141 16.64 -1.47 7.93
CA LYS A 141 15.61 -0.88 7.07
C LYS A 141 16.01 -0.99 5.62
N TRP A 142 15.15 -1.59 4.82
CA TRP A 142 15.38 -1.82 3.40
C TRP A 142 14.37 -1.08 2.55
N GLN A 143 14.84 -0.47 1.48
CA GLN A 143 14.01 0.07 0.41
C GLN A 143 14.17 -0.77 -0.84
N TYR A 144 13.05 -1.09 -1.49
CA TYR A 144 13.00 -1.95 -2.67
C TYR A 144 12.36 -1.24 -3.85
N LYS A 145 12.87 -1.56 -5.04
CA LYS A 145 12.19 -1.30 -6.31
C LYS A 145 11.74 -2.61 -6.90
N ILE A 146 10.44 -2.83 -6.89
CA ILE A 146 9.80 -3.99 -7.53
C ILE A 146 9.01 -3.48 -8.74
N ARG A 147 9.09 -4.21 -9.86
CA ARG A 147 8.30 -3.94 -11.06
C ARG A 147 7.97 -5.25 -11.76
N GLY A 148 6.72 -5.42 -12.19
CA GLY A 148 6.24 -6.65 -12.81
C GLY A 148 6.46 -7.88 -11.93
N GLY A 149 6.37 -7.74 -10.60
CA GLY A 149 6.61 -8.81 -9.65
C GLY A 149 8.09 -9.24 -9.52
N LYS A 150 9.03 -8.49 -10.11
CA LYS A 150 10.47 -8.78 -10.04
C LYS A 150 11.19 -7.70 -9.25
N MET A 151 12.08 -8.14 -8.35
CA MET A 151 13.00 -7.25 -7.65
C MET A 151 13.97 -6.64 -8.67
N ILE A 152 13.96 -5.32 -8.81
CA ILE A 152 14.89 -4.58 -9.66
C ILE A 152 16.14 -4.24 -8.86
N TYR A 153 15.96 -3.69 -7.65
CA TYR A 153 17.03 -3.45 -6.69
C TYR A 153 16.46 -3.36 -5.26
N GLY A 154 17.33 -3.54 -4.28
CA GLY A 154 17.05 -3.25 -2.88
C GLY A 154 18.31 -2.73 -2.19
N PHE A 155 18.15 -1.77 -1.29
CA PHE A 155 19.26 -1.24 -0.50
C PHE A 155 18.83 -0.99 0.93
N GLU A 156 19.76 -1.16 1.86
CA GLU A 156 19.57 -0.82 3.28
C GLU A 156 19.80 0.69 3.49
N SER A 157 18.97 1.36 4.29
CA SER A 157 18.98 2.82 4.46
C SER A 157 20.29 3.38 5.01
N ASP A 158 21.14 2.55 5.63
CA ASP A 158 22.46 2.93 6.15
C ASP A 158 23.58 2.82 5.10
N VAL A 159 23.27 2.31 3.89
CA VAL A 159 24.23 2.16 2.79
C VAL A 159 24.21 3.41 1.92
N LYS A 160 25.40 3.95 1.63
CA LYS A 160 25.57 5.00 0.61
C LYS A 160 24.94 4.52 -0.70
N ILE A 161 23.90 5.22 -1.15
CA ILE A 161 23.21 4.91 -2.41
C ILE A 161 24.24 4.96 -3.54
N ASP A 162 24.38 3.84 -4.25
CA ASP A 162 25.33 3.70 -5.36
C ASP A 162 24.98 4.68 -6.50
N ASP A 163 26.01 5.26 -7.12
CA ASP A 163 25.89 6.13 -8.28
C ASP A 163 25.17 5.44 -9.45
N GLU A 164 25.18 4.11 -9.53
CA GLU A 164 24.41 3.35 -10.53
C GLU A 164 22.90 3.40 -10.30
N ILE A 165 22.43 3.26 -9.05
CA ILE A 165 21.00 3.39 -8.69
C ILE A 165 20.55 4.82 -8.98
N LEU A 166 21.38 5.79 -8.61
CA LEU A 166 21.19 7.22 -8.89
C LEU A 166 21.06 7.52 -10.38
N LYS A 167 21.97 7.00 -11.21
CA LYS A 167 21.92 7.17 -12.68
C LYS A 167 20.65 6.55 -13.27
N HIS A 168 20.22 5.40 -12.78
CA HIS A 168 19.02 4.72 -13.25
C HIS A 168 17.73 5.50 -12.92
N GLU A 169 17.64 6.12 -11.72
CA GLU A 169 16.53 7.01 -11.35
C GLU A 169 16.61 8.39 -12.01
N LEU A 170 17.81 8.87 -12.40
CA LEU A 170 17.97 10.14 -13.12
C LEU A 170 17.67 10.02 -14.62
N GLY A 171 17.94 8.86 -15.23
CA GLY A 171 17.70 8.59 -16.65
C GLY A 171 16.24 8.27 -16.98
N ASN A 172 15.48 7.72 -16.02
CA ASN A 172 14.04 7.65 -16.09
C ASN A 172 13.44 8.94 -15.47
N ASN A 173 12.40 9.51 -16.05
CA ASN A 173 11.73 10.72 -15.54
C ASN A 173 10.94 10.47 -14.21
N GLY A 174 11.53 9.78 -13.23
CA GLY A 174 10.90 9.34 -11.99
C GLY A 174 11.37 10.15 -10.78
N ASP A 175 10.41 10.78 -10.12
CA ASP A 175 10.45 11.35 -8.76
C ASP A 175 11.52 12.40 -8.41
N VAL A 176 11.09 13.66 -8.48
CA VAL A 176 11.80 14.85 -7.96
C VAL A 176 12.12 14.72 -6.46
N LYS A 177 11.36 13.92 -5.69
CA LYS A 177 11.57 13.72 -4.26
C LYS A 177 12.85 12.92 -3.95
N LEU A 178 13.11 11.83 -4.67
CA LEU A 178 14.37 11.08 -4.56
C LEU A 178 15.57 11.95 -4.95
N LYS A 179 15.44 12.76 -6.02
CA LYS A 179 16.50 13.70 -6.45
C LYS A 179 16.88 14.70 -5.35
N ASN A 180 15.92 15.16 -4.56
CA ASN A 180 16.16 16.12 -3.48
C ASN A 180 16.75 15.46 -2.23
N ILE A 181 16.24 14.28 -1.82
CA ILE A 181 16.77 13.55 -0.65
C ILE A 181 18.23 13.14 -0.89
N VAL A 182 18.54 12.62 -2.08
CA VAL A 182 19.91 12.15 -2.38
C VAL A 182 20.91 13.29 -2.49
N ARG A 183 20.50 14.45 -3.04
CA ARG A 183 21.35 15.65 -3.05
C ARG A 183 21.68 16.13 -1.64
N THR A 184 20.73 16.04 -0.71
CA THR A 184 20.94 16.44 0.68
C THR A 184 21.93 15.49 1.37
N ILE A 185 21.76 14.17 1.23
CA ILE A 185 22.68 13.15 1.79
C ILE A 185 24.11 13.33 1.24
N GLN A 186 24.27 13.50 -0.08
CA GLN A 186 25.59 13.72 -0.68
C GLN A 186 26.25 15.02 -0.22
N LYS A 187 25.46 16.06 0.07
CA LYS A 187 25.97 17.34 0.56
C LYS A 187 26.45 17.23 2.01
N GLU A 188 25.70 16.56 2.88
CA GLU A 188 26.10 16.31 4.28
C GLU A 188 27.37 15.46 4.36
N GLN A 189 27.49 14.41 3.56
CA GLN A 189 28.69 13.58 3.52
C GLN A 189 29.93 14.32 2.99
N LYS A 190 29.76 15.22 2.00
CA LYS A 190 30.85 16.07 1.50
C LYS A 190 31.28 17.15 2.49
N CYS A 191 30.35 17.65 3.31
CA CYS A 191 30.66 18.66 4.33
C CYS A 191 31.41 18.05 5.53
N ASN A 192 31.19 16.76 5.82
CA ASN A 192 31.85 16.02 6.91
C ASN A 192 33.21 15.39 6.53
N HIS A 193 33.72 15.63 5.31
CA HIS A 193 35.12 15.38 4.96
C HIS A 193 35.88 16.71 4.94
N PRO A 194 36.47 17.17 6.06
CA PRO A 194 37.45 18.23 6.00
C PRO A 194 38.60 17.76 5.10
N LYS A 195 38.90 18.53 4.05
CA LYS A 195 40.10 18.36 3.25
C LYS A 195 41.31 18.56 4.16
N TYR A 196 41.84 17.48 4.71
CA TYR A 196 43.22 17.43 5.16
C TYR A 196 44.04 16.87 4.01
N GLU A 197 44.40 17.76 3.08
CA GLU A 197 45.55 17.54 2.20
C GLU A 197 46.61 18.55 2.62
N GLY A 198 47.66 18.03 3.25
CA GLY A 198 48.98 18.64 3.34
C GLY A 198 49.94 17.82 2.48
#